data_AF-A0A8H7W3I7-F1
#
_entry.id   AF-A0A8H7W3I7-F1
#
_cell.length_a   1.000
_cell.length_b   1.000
_cell.length_c   1.000
_cell.angle_alpha   90.00
_cell.angle_beta   90.00
_cell.angle_gamma   90.00
#
_symmetry.space_group_name_H-M   'P 1'
#
loop_
_entity.id
_entity.type
_entity.pdbx_description
1 polymer ?
#
loop_
_entity_poly.entity_id
_entity_poly.type
_entity_poly.pdbx_seq_one_letter_code
_entity_poly.pdbx_strand_id
1 'polypeptide(L)'
;MPSLKCTLCNKALAPNAQHKECSMCKASVYCSIDCQKEDWRTHKLVCEQFKAFETQHPRPSTACKLAIFLPVDEDNPKLAWLPTEKEDGYSDFETAQVM
;
A
#
# COMPACT_ATOMS: atom_id res chain seq x y z
N MET A 1 18.57 3.48 -8.97
CA MET A 1 17.62 3.54 -7.84
C MET A 1 16.31 4.13 -8.34
N PRO A 2 15.15 3.55 -8.03
CA PRO A 2 13.88 4.12 -8.46
C PRO A 2 13.72 5.54 -7.90
N SER A 3 13.26 6.47 -8.74
CA SER A 3 12.97 7.85 -8.32
C SER A 3 11.77 7.84 -7.37
N LEU A 4 11.98 8.32 -6.15
CA LEU A 4 10.89 8.53 -5.19
C LEU A 4 9.98 9.65 -5.72
N LYS A 5 8.67 9.48 -5.56
CA LYS A 5 7.66 10.46 -5.94
C LYS A 5 6.75 10.73 -4.75
N CYS A 6 6.33 11.97 -4.60
CA CYS A 6 5.35 12.34 -3.58
C CYS A 6 4.04 11.56 -3.80
N THR A 7 3.56 10.86 -2.77
CA THR A 7 2.32 10.06 -2.81
C THR A 7 1.10 10.90 -3.18
N LEU A 8 1.03 12.15 -2.73
CA LEU A 8 -0.12 13.02 -3.01
C LEU A 8 -0.04 13.69 -4.39
N CYS A 9 1.03 14.44 -4.66
CA CYS A 9 1.11 15.30 -5.85
C CYS A 9 1.91 14.70 -7.02
N ASN A 10 2.42 13.47 -6.87
CA ASN A 10 3.20 12.72 -7.86
C ASN A 10 4.48 13.39 -8.37
N LYS A 11 4.89 14.52 -7.78
CA LYS A 11 6.14 15.19 -8.10
C LYS A 11 7.32 14.27 -7.76
N ALA A 12 8.24 14.14 -8.71
CA ALA A 12 9.50 13.45 -8.48
C ALA A 12 10.31 14.19 -7.41
N LEU A 13 10.85 13.44 -6.46
CA LEU A 13 11.79 13.96 -5.46
C LEU A 13 13.19 13.90 -6.06
N ALA A 14 13.90 15.02 -6.01
CA ALA A 14 15.29 15.06 -6.46
C ALA A 14 16.16 14.15 -5.57
N PRO A 15 17.26 13.59 -6.12
CA PRO A 15 18.24 12.87 -5.32
C PRO A 15 18.71 13.75 -4.15
N ASN A 16 18.60 13.26 -2.92
CA ASN A 16 18.93 13.97 -1.66
C ASN A 16 17.99 15.12 -1.26
N ALA A 17 16.84 15.28 -1.90
CA ALA A 17 15.83 16.22 -1.42
C ALA A 17 15.30 15.77 -0.04
N GLN A 18 15.15 16.73 0.88
CA GLN A 18 14.40 16.47 2.11
C GLN A 18 12.96 16.10 1.75
N HIS A 19 12.46 15.05 2.40
CA HIS A 19 11.12 14.54 2.24
C HIS A 19 10.57 14.10 3.60
N LYS A 20 9.27 13.84 3.64
CA LYS A 20 8.59 13.28 4.81
C LYS A 20 8.15 11.87 4.48
N GLU A 21 8.34 10.95 5.39
CA GLU A 21 7.77 9.62 5.32
C GLU A 21 6.70 9.49 6.40
N CYS A 22 5.67 8.70 6.15
CA CYS A 22 4.74 8.34 7.23
C CYS A 22 5.49 7.53 8.28
N SER A 23 5.54 8.02 9.52
CA SER A 23 6.27 7.37 10.62
C SER A 23 5.65 6.03 11.03
N MET A 24 4.36 5.82 10.75
CA MET A 24 3.62 4.61 11.11
C MET A 24 3.85 3.48 10.10
N CYS A 25 3.41 3.67 8.85
CA CYS A 25 3.49 2.63 7.83
C CYS A 25 4.83 2.57 7.09
N LYS A 26 5.59 3.69 7.04
CA LYS A 26 6.84 3.84 6.26
C LYS A 26 6.71 3.50 4.77
N ALA A 27 5.48 3.45 4.25
CA ALA A 27 5.17 3.06 2.87
C ALA A 27 4.71 4.24 1.99
N SER A 28 4.54 5.44 2.56
CA SER A 28 4.22 6.66 1.83
C SER A 28 5.28 7.74 2.06
N VAL A 29 5.55 8.51 1.00
CA VAL A 29 6.57 9.57 0.98
C VAL A 29 5.99 10.85 0.41
N TYR A 30 6.34 11.99 0.99
CA TYR A 30 5.77 13.29 0.68
C TYR A 30 6.87 14.33 0.49
N CYS A 31 6.70 15.24 -0.47
CA CYS A 31 7.64 16.34 -0.68
C CYS A 31 7.58 17.39 0.44
N SER A 32 6.49 17.44 1.21
CA SER A 32 6.29 18.39 2.31
C SER A 32 5.33 17.85 3.36
N ILE A 33 5.30 18.51 4.53
CA ILE A 33 4.31 18.23 5.57
C ILE A 33 2.89 18.57 5.12
N ASP A 34 2.72 19.55 4.23
CA ASP A 34 1.41 19.93 3.71
C ASP A 34 0.82 18.80 2.86
N CYS A 35 1.63 18.21 1.97
CA CYS A 35 1.19 17.04 1.21
C CYS A 35 0.87 15.84 2.11
N GLN A 36 1.58 15.65 3.22
CA GLN A 36 1.25 14.58 4.17
C GLN A 36 -0.09 14.85 4.87
N LYS A 37 -0.35 16.09 5.31
CA LYS A 37 -1.60 16.46 5.99
C LYS A 37 -2.81 16.38 5.08
N GLU A 38 -2.67 16.81 3.82
CA GLU A 38 -3.74 16.75 2.83
C GLU A 38 -4.09 15.30 2.46
N ASP A 39 -3.10 14.43 2.34
CA ASP A 39 -3.32 12.99 2.10
C ASP A 39 -3.93 12.26 3.30
N TRP A 40 -3.75 12.78 4.52
CA TRP A 40 -4.09 12.07 5.77
C TRP A 40 -5.52 11.53 5.83
N ARG A 41 -6.50 12.27 5.31
CA ARG A 41 -7.91 11.85 5.35
C ARG A 41 -8.13 10.51 4.65
N THR A 42 -7.44 10.28 3.53
CA THR A 42 -7.52 9.06 2.73
C THR A 42 -6.49 8.03 3.22
N HIS A 43 -5.26 8.47 3.45
CA HIS A 43 -4.16 7.62 3.90
C HIS A 43 -4.48 6.84 5.17
N LYS A 44 -5.12 7.47 6.15
CA LYS A 44 -5.44 6.84 7.44
C LYS A 44 -6.37 5.64 7.31
N LEU A 45 -7.15 5.54 6.23
CA LEU A 45 -8.06 4.41 5.99
C LEU A 45 -7.29 3.10 5.82
N VAL A 46 -6.05 3.16 5.34
CA VAL A 46 -5.21 1.99 5.08
C VAL A 46 -3.89 2.00 5.84
N CYS A 47 -3.50 3.12 6.48
CA CYS A 47 -2.17 3.28 7.08
C CYS A 47 -1.87 2.26 8.20
N GLU A 48 -2.75 2.21 9.21
CA GLU A 48 -2.57 1.32 10.36
C GLU A 48 -2.80 -0.13 9.97
N GLN A 49 -3.84 -0.39 9.18
CA GLN A 49 -4.14 -1.71 8.62
C GLN A 49 -2.96 -2.26 7.81
N PHE A 50 -2.33 -1.44 6.96
CA PHE A 50 -1.14 -1.82 6.22
C PHE A 50 0.00 -2.20 7.15
N LYS A 51 0.25 -1.41 8.19
CA LYS A 51 1.35 -1.69 9.11
C LYS A 51 1.13 -3.02 9.85
N ALA A 52 -0.11 -3.28 10.27
CA ALA A 52 -0.49 -4.54 10.89
C ALA A 52 -0.38 -5.72 9.90
N PHE A 53 -0.94 -5.56 8.69
CA PHE A 53 -0.95 -6.57 7.65
C PHE A 53 0.47 -6.96 7.20
N GLU A 54 1.34 -5.99 6.91
CA GLU A 54 2.72 -6.26 6.49
C GLU A 54 3.51 -7.01 7.58
N THR A 55 3.24 -6.71 8.86
CA THR A 55 3.91 -7.39 9.99
C THR A 55 3.42 -8.83 10.16
N GLN A 56 2.12 -9.07 10.00
CA GLN A 56 1.50 -10.39 10.18
C GLN A 56 1.66 -11.28 8.94
N HIS A 57 1.64 -10.68 7.75
CA HIS A 57 1.66 -11.32 6.46
C HIS A 57 2.79 -10.73 5.61
N PRO A 58 4.06 -11.10 5.89
CA PRO A 58 5.18 -10.66 5.07
C PRO A 58 4.99 -11.11 3.63
N ARG A 59 5.50 -10.32 2.69
CA ARG A 59 5.39 -10.59 1.25
C ARG A 59 5.86 -12.01 0.93
N PRO A 60 4.99 -12.91 0.43
CA PRO A 60 5.36 -14.32 0.23
C PRO A 60 6.39 -14.53 -0.89
N SER A 61 6.25 -13.80 -2.01
CA SER A 61 7.14 -13.93 -3.16
C SER A 61 7.22 -12.64 -3.98
N THR A 62 8.22 -12.55 -4.86
CA THR A 62 8.35 -11.47 -5.85
C THR A 62 7.24 -11.49 -6.90
N ALA A 63 6.59 -12.64 -7.11
CA ALA A 63 5.43 -12.82 -7.97
C ALA A 63 4.10 -12.42 -7.29
N CYS A 64 4.12 -11.90 -6.06
CA CYS A 64 2.94 -11.32 -5.43
C CYS A 64 2.95 -9.78 -5.52
N LYS A 65 1.78 -9.19 -5.73
CA LYS A 65 1.50 -7.75 -5.61
C LYS A 65 0.52 -7.50 -4.47
N LEU A 66 0.65 -6.36 -3.80
CA LEU A 66 -0.31 -5.95 -2.78
C LEU A 66 -1.59 -5.44 -3.46
N ALA A 67 -2.73 -5.97 -3.07
CA ALA A 67 -4.05 -5.55 -3.53
C ALA A 67 -4.81 -4.86 -2.39
N ILE A 68 -5.64 -3.88 -2.77
CA ILE A 68 -6.68 -3.30 -1.91
C ILE A 68 -8.00 -3.89 -2.36
N PHE A 69 -8.60 -4.73 -1.53
CA PHE A 69 -9.92 -5.28 -1.73
C PHE A 69 -10.96 -4.34 -1.11
N LEU A 70 -12.01 -4.02 -1.87
CA LEU A 70 -13.12 -3.18 -1.44
C LEU A 70 -14.37 -4.07 -1.33
N PRO A 71 -14.70 -4.57 -0.11
CA PRO A 71 -15.86 -5.41 0.07
C PRO A 71 -17.14 -4.62 -0.24
N VAL A 72 -18.14 -5.28 -0.83
CA VAL A 72 -19.42 -4.62 -1.15
C VAL A 72 -20.21 -4.27 0.11
N ASP A 73 -20.12 -5.15 1.12
CA ASP A 73 -20.94 -5.08 2.34
C ASP A 73 -20.19 -4.53 3.56
N GLU A 74 -18.97 -4.00 3.38
CA GLU A 74 -18.16 -3.45 4.48
C GLU A 74 -17.61 -2.07 4.16
N ASP A 75 -17.52 -1.21 5.18
CA ASP A 75 -17.07 0.17 5.02
C ASP A 75 -15.54 0.32 4.89
N ASN A 76 -14.78 -0.74 5.19
CA ASN A 76 -13.32 -0.70 5.28
C ASN A 76 -12.65 -1.50 4.17
N PRO A 77 -11.59 -0.96 3.54
CA PRO A 77 -10.75 -1.72 2.64
C PRO A 77 -10.05 -2.86 3.38
N LYS A 78 -9.77 -3.95 2.66
CA LYS A 78 -8.91 -5.05 3.11
C LYS A 78 -7.67 -5.14 2.25
N LEU A 79 -6.60 -5.70 2.79
CA LEU A 79 -5.34 -5.92 2.09
C LEU A 79 -5.15 -7.40 1.81
N ALA A 80 -4.59 -7.72 0.65
CA ALA A 80 -4.28 -9.09 0.28
C ALA A 80 -3.04 -9.14 -0.63
N TRP A 81 -2.28 -10.24 -0.53
CA TRP A 81 -1.23 -10.54 -1.52
C TRP A 81 -1.85 -11.30 -2.69
N LEU A 82 -1.81 -10.70 -3.88
CA LEU A 82 -2.32 -11.30 -5.10
C LEU A 82 -1.16 -11.85 -5.95
N PRO A 83 -1.14 -13.15 -6.26
CA PRO A 83 -0.22 -13.73 -7.24
C PRO A 83 -0.41 -13.07 -8.62
N THR A 84 0.70 -12.78 -9.31
CA THR A 84 0.69 -12.13 -10.64
C THR A 84 0.78 -13.11 -11.79
N GLU A 85 1.09 -14.37 -11.49
CA GLU A 85 1.12 -15.47 -12.44
C GLU A 85 -0.16 -16.28 -12.23
N LYS A 86 -0.80 -16.67 -13.33
CA LYS A 86 -1.90 -17.62 -13.27
C LYS A 86 -1.28 -18.98 -12.92
N GLU A 87 -1.62 -19.54 -11.78
CA GLU A 87 -1.67 -21.00 -11.74
C GLU A 87 -2.77 -21.42 -12.73
N ASP A 88 -2.52 -22.42 -13.57
CA ASP A 88 -3.41 -22.90 -14.64
C ASP A 88 -4.67 -23.62 -14.09
N GLY A 89 -5.29 -23.04 -13.07
CA GLY A 89 -6.55 -23.42 -12.48
C GLY A 89 -7.17 -22.16 -11.91
N TYR A 90 -8.39 -21.85 -12.33
CA TYR A 90 -9.21 -20.79 -11.78
C TYR A 90 -9.30 -20.98 -10.26
N SER A 91 -8.42 -20.34 -9.50
CA SER A 91 -8.52 -20.30 -8.05
C SER A 91 -9.50 -19.18 -7.73
N ASP A 92 -10.62 -19.56 -7.15
CA ASP A 92 -11.62 -18.63 -6.64
C ASP A 92 -10.90 -17.51 -5.87
N PHE A 93 -11.30 -16.26 -6.11
CA PHE A 93 -10.83 -15.11 -5.34
C PHE A 93 -11.08 -15.25 -3.82
N GLU A 94 -11.80 -16.30 -3.39
CA GLU A 94 -11.90 -16.79 -2.01
C GLU A 94 -10.59 -17.35 -1.42
N THR A 95 -9.62 -17.72 -2.26
CA THR A 95 -8.31 -18.25 -1.83
C THR A 95 -7.17 -17.24 -1.90
N ALA A 96 -7.40 -16.05 -2.47
CA ALA A 96 -6.56 -14.92 -2.12
C ALA A 96 -6.78 -14.72 -0.62
N GLN A 97 -5.74 -14.99 0.16
CA GLN A 97 -5.79 -14.98 1.62
C GLN A 97 -6.18 -13.56 2.09
N VAL A 98 -7.48 -13.29 2.16
CA VAL A 98 -8.07 -12.15 2.85
C VAL A 98 -8.05 -12.55 4.31
N MET A 99 -6.90 -12.34 4.96
CA MET A 99 -6.74 -12.40 6.41
C MET A 99 -6.61 -10.98 6.95
#